data_AF-A0A0G3EHQ3-F1
#
_entry.id   AF-A0A0G3EHQ3-F1
#
_cell.length_a   1.000
_cell.length_b   1.000
_cell.length_c   1.000
_cell.angle_alpha   90.00
_cell.angle_beta   90.00
_cell.angle_gamma   90.00
#
_symmetry.space_group_name_H-M   'P 1'
#
loop_
_entity.id
_entity.type
_entity.pdbx_description
1 polymer ?
#
loop_
_entity_poly.entity_id
_entity_poly.type
_entity_poly.pdbx_seq_one_letter_code
_entity_poly.pdbx_strand_id
1 'polypeptide(L)'
;MNHQKARRWILLEQSGELGGRKRRRLEAHLEDCAECRAFRAMAGRIESCVTDPPGPSVPTLQAVRAEGRRAAPRPAHPVLRPVLAAAMSVLLLAGAGIWISHQAGYTSPDASTAEVIESLYEEYAQPASAGGLIDETLSELDPAMVWFFEGDTAVTDG
;
A
#
# COMPACT_ATOMS: atom_id res chain seq x y z
N MET A 1 40.10 -22.97 24.79
CA MET A 1 40.26 -22.11 23.59
C MET A 1 41.60 -21.41 23.71
N ASN A 2 42.35 -21.16 22.64
CA ASN A 2 43.62 -20.42 22.76
C ASN A 2 43.37 -18.90 22.86
N HIS A 3 44.30 -18.17 23.49
CA HIS A 3 44.15 -16.73 23.75
C HIS A 3 44.00 -15.91 22.47
N GLN A 4 44.72 -16.26 21.39
CA GLN A 4 44.62 -15.55 20.11
C GLN A 4 43.22 -15.62 19.50
N LYS A 5 42.57 -16.79 19.54
CA LYS A 5 41.21 -16.94 19.03
C LYS A 5 40.21 -16.22 19.92
N ALA A 6 40.40 -16.26 21.24
CA ALA A 6 39.59 -15.51 22.19
C ALA A 6 39.66 -14.00 21.91
N ARG A 7 40.87 -13.45 21.76
CA ARG A 7 41.09 -12.02 21.42
C ARG A 7 40.41 -11.64 20.11
N ARG A 8 40.55 -12.47 19.05
CA ARG A 8 39.84 -12.23 17.78
C ARG A 8 38.32 -12.25 17.96
N TRP A 9 37.79 -13.16 18.76
CA TRP A 9 36.36 -13.24 19.03
C TRP A 9 35.84 -12.07 19.86
N ILE A 10 36.62 -11.55 20.81
CA ILE A 10 36.30 -10.33 21.55
C ILE A 10 36.13 -9.15 20.59
N LEU A 11 37.06 -8.96 19.64
CA LEU A 11 36.94 -7.87 18.66
C LEU A 11 35.70 -8.01 17.75
N LEU A 12 35.39 -9.24 17.31
CA LEU A 12 34.17 -9.51 16.54
C LEU A 12 32.89 -9.36 17.36
N GLU A 13 32.95 -9.58 18.68
CA GLU A 13 31.82 -9.36 19.57
C GLU A 13 31.50 -7.86 19.67
N GLN A 14 32.53 -7.02 19.80
CA GLN A 14 32.39 -5.56 19.82
C GLN A 14 31.85 -4.98 18.52
N SER A 15 32.26 -5.51 17.36
CA SER A 15 31.68 -5.10 16.07
C SER A 15 30.29 -5.66 15.76
N GLY A 16 29.74 -6.51 16.65
CA GLY A 16 28.43 -7.15 16.45
C GLY A 16 28.43 -8.32 15.47
N GLU A 17 29.59 -8.74 14.95
CA GLU A 17 29.73 -9.80 13.94
C GLU A 17 29.83 -11.22 14.55
N LEU A 18 29.98 -11.33 15.88
CA LEU A 18 30.10 -12.62 16.54
C LEU A 18 28.73 -13.29 16.77
N GLY A 19 28.43 -14.33 15.98
CA GLY A 19 27.22 -15.13 16.13
C GLY A 19 27.08 -15.88 17.48
N GLY A 20 25.83 -16.18 17.86
CA GLY A 20 25.48 -16.63 19.23
C GLY A 20 26.19 -17.90 19.73
N ARG A 21 26.41 -18.91 18.89
CA ARG A 21 27.15 -20.13 19.30
C ARG A 21 28.61 -19.82 19.67
N LYS A 22 29.26 -18.93 18.91
CA LYS A 22 30.65 -18.52 19.19
C LYS A 22 30.70 -17.64 20.44
N ARG A 23 29.72 -16.76 20.65
CA ARG A 23 29.57 -15.93 21.85
C ARG A 23 29.50 -16.77 23.13
N ARG A 24 28.62 -17.78 23.19
CA ARG A 24 28.55 -18.69 24.36
C ARG A 24 29.89 -19.38 24.69
N ARG A 25 30.62 -19.80 23.65
CA ARG A 25 31.94 -20.43 23.84
C ARG A 25 33.02 -19.42 24.24
N LEU A 26 32.90 -18.16 23.83
CA LEU A 26 33.74 -17.07 24.31
C LEU A 26 33.47 -16.80 25.80
N GLU A 27 32.21 -16.67 26.19
CA GLU A 27 31.78 -16.44 27.57
C GLU A 27 32.34 -17.52 28.51
N ALA A 28 32.15 -18.80 28.18
CA ALA A 28 32.73 -19.90 28.97
C ALA A 28 34.27 -19.81 29.11
N HIS A 29 34.99 -19.35 28.07
CA HIS A 29 36.43 -19.15 28.19
C HIS A 29 36.79 -17.93 29.06
N LEU A 30 35.95 -16.89 29.03
CA LEU A 30 36.14 -15.69 29.82
C LEU A 30 35.86 -15.91 31.30
N GLU A 31 35.08 -16.93 31.69
CA GLU A 31 34.89 -17.32 33.09
C GLU A 31 36.21 -17.79 33.72
N ASP A 32 37.01 -18.55 32.98
CA ASP A 32 38.25 -19.13 33.49
C ASP A 32 39.52 -18.31 33.19
N CYS A 33 39.47 -17.38 32.23
CA CYS A 33 40.66 -16.70 31.72
C CYS A 33 40.74 -15.21 32.08
N ALA A 34 41.50 -14.88 33.14
CA ALA A 34 41.70 -13.50 33.60
C ALA A 34 42.35 -12.59 32.55
N GLU A 35 43.31 -13.10 31.77
CA GLU A 35 43.99 -12.32 30.73
C GLU A 35 43.03 -11.89 29.62
N CYS A 36 42.14 -12.79 29.19
CA CYS A 36 41.15 -12.47 28.17
C CYS A 36 40.06 -11.53 28.69
N ARG A 37 39.71 -11.60 29.98
CA ARG A 37 38.84 -10.59 30.62
C ARG A 37 39.49 -9.20 30.63
N ALA A 38 40.77 -9.11 31.00
CA ALA A 38 41.51 -7.86 30.97
C ALA A 38 41.60 -7.27 29.56
N PHE A 39 41.84 -8.12 28.55
CA PHE A 39 41.83 -7.70 27.15
C PHE A 39 40.45 -7.18 26.72
N ARG A 40 39.35 -7.85 27.09
CA ARG A 40 37.98 -7.40 26.81
C ARG A 40 37.70 -6.03 27.42
N ALA A 41 38.09 -5.82 28.67
CA ALA A 41 37.93 -4.53 29.34
C ALA A 41 38.76 -3.42 28.66
N MET A 42 40.01 -3.70 28.29
CA MET A 42 40.88 -2.76 27.57
C MET A 42 40.29 -2.38 26.21
N ALA A 43 39.83 -3.38 25.44
CA ALA A 43 39.22 -3.15 24.14
C ALA A 43 37.92 -2.32 24.26
N GLY A 44 37.10 -2.58 25.27
CA GLY A 44 35.90 -1.77 25.56
C GLY A 44 36.22 -0.33 25.94
N ARG A 45 37.33 -0.10 26.68
CA ARG A 45 37.79 1.27 26.96
C ARG A 45 38.22 2.00 25.70
N ILE A 46 38.97 1.35 24.80
CA ILE A 46 39.39 1.95 23.53
C ILE A 46 38.15 2.34 22.71
N GLU A 47 37.18 1.43 22.59
CA GLU A 47 35.91 1.69 21.90
C GLU A 47 35.18 2.89 22.54
N SER A 48 35.13 2.97 23.87
CA SER A 48 34.54 4.11 24.58
C SER A 48 35.32 5.42 24.42
N CYS A 49 36.62 5.37 24.15
CA CYS A 49 37.41 6.57 23.84
C CYS A 49 37.19 7.04 22.40
N VAL A 50 36.72 6.15 21.53
CA VAL A 50 36.32 6.45 20.14
C VAL A 50 34.85 6.93 20.09
N THR A 51 34.16 7.03 21.23
CA THR A 51 32.74 7.41 21.30
C THR A 51 32.46 8.75 20.63
N ASP A 52 31.50 8.67 19.70
CA ASP A 52 30.84 9.73 18.94
C ASP A 52 31.77 10.68 18.20
N PRO A 53 32.34 10.25 17.05
CA PRO A 53 32.50 11.22 15.97
C PRO A 53 31.14 11.94 15.82
N PRO A 54 31.11 13.29 15.72
CA PRO A 54 29.86 14.01 15.59
C PRO A 54 29.04 13.32 14.50
N GLY A 55 27.84 12.87 14.86
CA GLY A 55 26.96 12.17 13.94
C GLY A 55 26.85 12.95 12.62
N PRO A 56 26.60 12.27 11.49
CA PRO A 56 26.54 12.94 10.20
C PRO A 56 25.59 14.13 10.30
N SER A 57 26.04 15.28 9.80
CA SER A 57 25.24 16.50 9.85
C SER A 57 23.87 16.26 9.20
N VAL A 58 22.83 16.98 9.65
CA VAL A 58 21.49 16.89 9.03
C VAL A 58 21.54 17.03 7.50
N PRO A 59 22.34 17.96 6.92
CA PRO A 59 22.56 18.01 5.47
C PRO A 59 23.11 16.72 4.87
N THR A 60 24.09 16.08 5.52
CA THR A 60 24.66 14.80 5.06
C THR A 60 23.60 13.70 5.05
N LEU A 61 22.78 13.61 6.09
CA LEU A 61 21.68 12.64 6.16
C LEU A 61 20.63 12.90 5.06
N GLN A 62 20.32 14.16 4.78
CA GLN A 62 19.40 14.53 3.71
C GLN A 62 19.96 14.17 2.33
N ALA A 63 21.26 14.40 2.09
CA ALA A 63 21.93 14.03 0.85
C ALA A 63 21.92 12.51 0.63
N VAL A 64 22.24 11.73 1.66
CA VAL A 64 22.19 10.26 1.59
C VAL A 64 20.76 9.76 1.31
N ARG A 65 19.75 10.34 1.96
CA ARG A 65 18.34 10.00 1.69
C ARG A 65 17.90 10.39 0.28
N ALA A 66 18.34 11.55 -0.22
CA ALA A 66 18.04 11.98 -1.57
C ALA A 66 18.64 11.02 -2.60
N GLU A 67 19.88 10.60 -2.39
CA GLU A 67 20.54 9.65 -3.28
C GLU A 67 19.92 8.25 -3.18
N GLY A 68 19.58 7.79 -1.98
CA GLY A 68 18.84 6.54 -1.79
C GLY A 68 17.50 6.52 -2.52
N ARG A 69 16.79 7.66 -2.59
CA ARG A 69 15.55 7.79 -3.38
C ARG A 69 15.78 7.77 -4.88
N ARG A 70 16.93 8.28 -5.36
CA ARG A 70 17.30 8.24 -6.79
C ARG A 70 17.73 6.83 -7.22
N ALA A 71 18.45 6.13 -6.35
CA ALA A 71 18.92 4.77 -6.58
C ALA A 71 17.84 3.69 -6.32
N ALA A 72 16.75 4.05 -5.62
CA ALA A 72 15.67 3.12 -5.37
C ALA A 72 15.04 2.64 -6.70
N PRO A 73 14.85 1.33 -6.89
CA PRO A 73 14.18 0.82 -8.07
C PRO A 73 12.78 1.42 -8.15
N ARG A 74 12.52 2.15 -9.24
CA ARG A 74 11.18 2.69 -9.50
C ARG A 74 10.22 1.51 -9.63
N PRO A 75 9.07 1.52 -8.94
CA PRO A 75 8.07 0.48 -9.13
C PRO A 75 7.67 0.47 -10.60
N ALA A 76 7.72 -0.70 -11.25
CA ALA A 76 7.45 -0.84 -12.68
C ALA A 76 6.08 -0.27 -13.08
N HIS A 77 5.10 -0.32 -12.17
CA HIS A 77 3.73 0.17 -12.42
C HIS A 77 3.15 0.87 -11.17
N PRO A 78 3.39 2.19 -10.99
CA PRO A 78 2.90 2.93 -9.83
C PRO A 78 1.37 3.03 -9.77
N VAL A 79 0.70 2.95 -10.92
CA VAL A 79 -0.77 3.00 -11.07
C VAL A 79 -1.47 1.68 -10.72
N LEU A 80 -0.76 0.55 -10.68
CA LEU A 80 -1.39 -0.75 -10.41
C LEU A 80 -1.83 -0.90 -8.95
N ARG A 81 -1.13 -0.23 -8.02
CA ARG A 81 -1.46 -0.25 -6.59
C ARG A 81 -2.82 0.40 -6.26
N PRO A 82 -3.11 1.64 -6.68
CA PRO A 82 -4.43 2.23 -6.42
C PRO A 82 -5.56 1.47 -7.13
N VAL A 83 -5.32 0.93 -8.33
CA VAL A 83 -6.31 0.10 -9.04
C VAL A 83 -6.64 -1.18 -8.27
N LEU A 84 -5.63 -1.88 -7.75
CA LEU A 84 -5.85 -3.06 -6.91
C LEU A 84 -6.57 -2.70 -5.60
N ALA A 85 -6.23 -1.58 -4.98
CA ALA A 85 -6.92 -1.13 -3.77
C ALA A 85 -8.41 -0.84 -4.03
N ALA A 86 -8.72 -0.19 -5.15
CA ALA A 86 -10.10 0.09 -5.57
C ALA A 86 -10.85 -1.20 -5.93
N ALA A 87 -10.21 -2.17 -6.61
CA ALA A 87 -10.84 -3.45 -6.91
C ALA A 87 -11.17 -4.23 -5.62
N MET A 88 -10.27 -4.22 -4.64
CA MET A 88 -10.47 -4.89 -3.36
C MET A 88 -11.59 -4.24 -2.53
N SER A 89 -11.72 -2.91 -2.56
CA SER A 89 -12.81 -2.22 -1.84
C SER A 89 -14.18 -2.55 -2.45
N VAL A 90 -14.29 -2.64 -3.78
CA VAL A 90 -15.52 -3.06 -4.47
C VAL A 90 -15.91 -4.49 -4.09
N LEU A 91 -14.94 -5.42 -4.09
CA LEU A 91 -15.18 -6.81 -3.70
C LEU A 91 -15.65 -6.93 -2.24
N LEU A 92 -15.06 -6.15 -1.33
CA LEU A 92 -15.47 -6.14 0.08
C LEU A 92 -16.88 -5.59 0.26
N LEU A 93 -17.25 -4.52 -0.45
CA LEU A 93 -18.60 -3.96 -0.41
C LEU A 93 -19.63 -4.94 -0.98
N ALA A 94 -19.33 -5.59 -2.11
CA ALA A 94 -20.20 -6.59 -2.71
C ALA A 94 -20.38 -7.80 -1.77
N GLY A 95 -19.29 -8.31 -1.19
CA GLY A 95 -19.34 -9.41 -0.22
C GLY A 95 -20.14 -9.06 1.03
N ALA A 96 -19.97 -7.85 1.56
CA ALA A 96 -20.74 -7.36 2.70
C ALA A 96 -22.24 -7.25 2.37
N GLY A 97 -22.59 -6.75 1.17
CA GLY A 97 -23.98 -6.68 0.71
C GLY A 97 -24.65 -8.05 0.59
N ILE A 98 -23.95 -9.03 0.02
CA ILE A 98 -24.45 -10.41 -0.09
C ILE A 98 -24.66 -11.01 1.30
N TRP A 99 -23.69 -10.83 2.21
CA TRP A 99 -23.82 -11.32 3.59
C TRP A 99 -25.06 -10.71 4.27
N ILE A 100 -25.19 -9.38 4.24
CA ILE A 100 -26.33 -8.68 4.87
C ILE A 100 -27.65 -9.19 4.26
N SER A 101 -27.73 -9.36 2.95
CA SER A 101 -28.92 -9.90 2.28
C SER A 101 -29.31 -11.29 2.80
N HIS A 102 -28.32 -12.16 3.01
CA HIS A 102 -28.55 -13.50 3.53
C HIS A 102 -28.97 -13.52 5.01
N GLN A 103 -28.52 -12.55 5.81
CA GLN A 103 -28.94 -12.41 7.22
C GLN A 103 -30.31 -11.77 7.38
N ALA A 104 -30.62 -10.79 6.54
CA ALA A 104 -31.90 -10.07 6.56
C ALA A 104 -33.07 -10.97 6.16
N GLY A 105 -32.80 -12.19 5.66
CA GLY A 105 -33.82 -13.11 5.21
C GLY A 105 -34.67 -12.44 4.14
N TYR A 106 -34.02 -11.83 3.12
CA TYR A 106 -34.72 -11.38 1.93
C TYR A 106 -35.47 -12.59 1.37
N THR A 107 -36.73 -12.69 1.77
CA THR A 107 -37.71 -13.58 1.17
C THR A 107 -37.67 -13.25 -0.31
N SER A 108 -37.46 -14.27 -1.15
CA SER A 108 -37.66 -14.10 -2.59
C SER A 108 -38.94 -13.31 -2.78
N PRO A 109 -39.02 -12.31 -3.68
CA PRO A 109 -40.23 -11.53 -3.86
C PRO A 109 -41.38 -12.51 -3.95
N ASP A 110 -42.24 -12.52 -2.93
CA ASP A 110 -43.31 -13.50 -2.85
C ASP A 110 -44.10 -13.36 -4.15
N ALA A 111 -44.59 -14.45 -4.73
CA ALA A 111 -45.24 -14.44 -6.05
C ALA A 111 -46.33 -13.35 -6.19
N SER A 112 -46.91 -12.88 -5.08
CA SER A 112 -47.81 -11.72 -5.01
C SER A 112 -47.20 -10.40 -5.53
N THR A 113 -45.90 -10.17 -5.34
CA THR A 113 -45.22 -8.96 -5.84
C THR A 113 -44.96 -9.02 -7.33
N ALA A 114 -44.76 -10.22 -7.89
CA ALA A 114 -44.68 -10.42 -9.34
C ALA A 114 -46.04 -10.13 -10.00
N GLU A 115 -47.14 -10.53 -9.36
CA GLU A 115 -48.52 -10.24 -9.79
C GLU A 115 -48.83 -8.74 -9.76
N VAL A 116 -48.37 -8.02 -8.73
CA VAL A 116 -48.53 -6.55 -8.65
C VAL A 116 -47.72 -5.85 -9.73
N ILE A 117 -46.51 -6.30 -10.03
CA ILE A 117 -45.69 -5.72 -11.11
C ILE A 117 -46.32 -5.99 -12.48
N GLU A 118 -46.87 -7.19 -12.70
CA GLU A 118 -47.58 -7.52 -13.94
C GLU A 118 -48.86 -6.68 -14.10
N SER A 119 -49.63 -6.48 -13.02
CA SER A 119 -50.82 -5.60 -13.04
C SER A 119 -50.48 -4.13 -13.34
N LEU A 120 -49.36 -3.64 -12.80
CA LEU A 120 -48.89 -2.28 -13.09
C LEU A 120 -48.41 -2.18 -14.54
N TYR A 121 -47.70 -3.20 -15.04
CA TYR A 121 -47.32 -3.23 -16.45
C TYR A 121 -48.54 -3.26 -17.38
N GLU A 122 -49.61 -3.97 -17.03
CA GLU A 122 -50.81 -4.05 -17.85
C GLU A 122 -51.65 -2.75 -17.79
N GLU A 123 -51.67 -2.05 -16.65
CA GLU A 123 -52.29 -0.74 -16.52
C GLU A 123 -51.51 0.37 -17.25
N TYR A 124 -50.18 0.29 -17.31
CA TYR A 124 -49.33 1.23 -18.06
C TYR A 124 -49.07 0.81 -19.52
N ALA A 125 -49.41 -0.42 -19.92
CA ALA A 125 -49.33 -0.90 -21.30
C ALA A 125 -50.62 -0.64 -22.10
N GLN A 126 -51.43 0.36 -21.71
CA GLN A 126 -52.30 1.01 -22.69
C GLN A 126 -51.40 1.62 -23.77
N PRO A 127 -51.49 1.16 -25.03
CA PRO A 127 -50.74 1.80 -26.09
C PRO A 127 -51.19 3.26 -26.11
N ALA A 128 -50.23 4.18 -26.02
CA ALA A 128 -50.42 5.55 -26.42
C ALA A 128 -50.79 5.57 -27.91
N SER A 129 -52.04 5.23 -28.24
CA SER A 129 -52.67 5.53 -29.52
C SER A 129 -53.07 6.99 -29.50
N ALA A 130 -52.05 7.84 -29.48
CA ALA A 130 -52.08 9.26 -29.79
C ALA A 130 -50.71 9.51 -30.43
N GLY A 131 -50.51 9.32 -31.73
CA GLY A 131 -51.50 9.63 -32.76
C GLY A 131 -51.76 11.14 -32.82
N GLY A 132 -50.72 11.96 -32.69
CA GLY A 132 -50.78 13.41 -32.94
C GLY A 132 -49.77 14.21 -32.11
N LEU A 133 -49.06 15.14 -32.76
CA LEU A 133 -48.20 16.18 -32.18
C LEU A 133 -46.71 15.87 -31.94
N ILE A 134 -46.00 15.28 -32.91
CA ILE A 134 -44.53 15.46 -32.99
C ILE A 134 -44.02 15.92 -34.36
N ASP A 135 -44.90 16.34 -35.28
CA ASP A 135 -44.46 16.78 -36.62
C ASP A 135 -44.31 18.31 -36.76
N GLU A 136 -44.72 19.12 -35.76
CA GLU A 136 -44.81 20.58 -35.96
C GLU A 136 -43.85 21.43 -35.11
N THR A 137 -43.02 20.84 -34.24
CA THR A 137 -42.06 21.60 -33.40
C THR A 137 -40.58 21.40 -33.75
N LEU A 138 -40.27 20.67 -34.83
CA LEU A 138 -38.88 20.49 -35.29
C LEU A 138 -38.48 21.40 -36.47
N SER A 139 -39.39 22.21 -37.02
CA SER A 139 -39.07 23.18 -38.09
C SER A 139 -38.69 24.58 -37.62
N GLU A 140 -38.78 24.91 -36.33
CA GLU A 140 -38.36 26.21 -35.77
C GLU A 140 -37.04 26.17 -34.98
N LEU A 141 -36.39 25.01 -34.90
CA LEU A 141 -35.06 24.92 -34.28
C LEU A 141 -33.99 25.38 -35.28
N ASP A 142 -33.48 26.60 -35.02
CA ASP A 142 -32.38 27.24 -35.72
C ASP A 142 -31.13 26.31 -35.76
N PRO A 143 -30.61 25.95 -36.95
CA PRO A 143 -29.42 25.10 -37.09
C PRO A 143 -28.15 25.71 -36.48
N ALA A 144 -28.17 26.97 -36.02
CA ALA A 144 -27.05 27.60 -35.33
C ALA A 144 -26.77 27.02 -33.92
N MET A 145 -27.70 26.29 -33.30
CA MET A 145 -27.54 25.83 -31.90
C MET A 145 -26.88 24.45 -31.75
N VAL A 146 -26.52 23.76 -32.83
CA VAL A 146 -25.95 22.39 -32.79
C VAL A 146 -24.42 22.37 -32.70
N TRP A 147 -23.74 23.52 -32.78
CA TRP A 147 -22.27 23.58 -32.84
C TRP A 147 -21.53 23.84 -31.51
N PHE A 148 -22.17 23.69 -30.34
CA PHE A 148 -21.55 24.10 -29.06
C PHE A 148 -20.98 22.97 -28.18
N PHE A 149 -20.80 21.75 -28.70
CA PHE A 149 -20.24 20.64 -27.90
C PHE A 149 -19.04 19.94 -28.56
N GLU A 150 -18.15 20.72 -29.17
CA GLU A 150 -16.87 20.22 -29.68
C GLU A 150 -15.73 21.16 -29.25
N GLY A 151 -15.17 20.91 -28.06
CA GLY A 151 -13.93 21.56 -27.65
C GLY A 151 -13.71 21.62 -26.14
N ASP A 152 -13.01 20.62 -25.58
CA ASP A 152 -11.81 20.88 -24.75
C ASP A 152 -11.20 19.55 -24.27
N THR A 153 -10.26 19.02 -25.05
CA THR A 153 -9.21 18.15 -24.51
C THR A 153 -7.86 18.72 -24.93
N ALA A 154 -7.46 19.81 -24.27
CA ALA A 154 -6.09 20.27 -24.29
C ALA A 154 -5.23 19.32 -23.45
N VAL A 155 -4.50 18.45 -24.14
CA VAL A 155 -3.37 17.67 -23.63
C VAL A 155 -2.21 18.63 -23.40
N THR A 156 -1.83 18.83 -22.13
CA THR A 156 -0.56 19.47 -21.78
C THR A 156 0.46 18.37 -21.46
N ASP A 157 1.39 18.15 -22.38
CA ASP A 157 2.64 17.43 -22.10
C ASP A 157 3.66 18.42 -21.53
N GLY A 158 4.19 18.08 -20.35
CA GLY A 158 5.28 18.75 -19.65
C GLY A 158 5.96 17.80 -18.68
#